data_AF-A0A8X7BP69-F1
#
_entry.id   AF-A0A8X7BP69-F1
#
_cell.length_a   1.000
_cell.length_b   1.000
_cell.length_c   1.000
_cell.angle_alpha   90.00
_cell.angle_beta   90.00
_cell.angle_gamma   90.00
#
_symmetry.space_group_name_H-M   'P 1'
#
loop_
_entity.id
_entity.type
_entity.pdbx_description
1 polymer ?
#
loop_
_entity_poly.entity_id
_entity_poly.type
_entity_poly.pdbx_seq_one_letter_code
_entity_poly.pdbx_strand_id
1 'polypeptide(L)' 'VTHLEFRRPNNFEYKSGQWVRIACMPLNANEYHPFTLSSAPHEENLSLHIRAVGPWTTNLRRMYDPNNLQRHAYPK' A
#
# COMPACT_ATOMS: atom_id res chain seq x y z
N VAL A 1 6.41 -11.17 -0.12
CA VAL A 1 5.42 -10.18 -0.63
C VAL A 1 4.90 -9.43 0.58
N THR A 2 4.64 -8.13 0.46
CA THR A 2 3.99 -7.33 1.51
C THR A 2 2.54 -7.10 1.10
N HIS A 3 1.61 -7.56 1.94
CA HIS A 3 0.18 -7.29 1.79
C HIS A 3 -0.14 -6.00 2.55
N LEU A 4 -0.66 -5.00 1.85
CA LEU A 4 -1.12 -3.76 2.45
C LEU A 4 -2.62 -3.64 2.26
N GLU A 5 -3.33 -3.34 3.34
CA GLU A 5 -4.74 -3.02 3.34
C GLU A 5 -4.91 -1.61 3.90
N PHE A 6 -5.69 -0.78 3.22
CA PHE A 6 -5.96 0.59 3.65
C PHE A 6 -7.39 0.97 3.31
N ARG A 7 -7.92 1.93 4.09
CA ARG A 7 -9.30 2.37 3.96
C ARG A 7 -9.54 2.94 2.57
N ARG A 8 -10.63 2.49 1.93
CA ARG A 8 -11.08 3.04 0.66
C ARG A 8 -11.54 4.49 0.86
N PRO A 9 -11.05 5.44 0.04
CA PRO A 9 -11.57 6.81 0.09
C PRO A 9 -13.05 6.85 -0.30
N ASN A 10 -13.79 7.82 0.23
CA ASN A 10 -15.18 8.03 -0.15
C ASN A 10 -15.28 8.29 -1.66
N ASN A 11 -16.27 7.68 -2.32
CA ASN A 11 -16.50 7.78 -3.77
C ASN A 11 -15.33 7.28 -4.64
N PHE A 12 -14.44 6.45 -4.10
CA PHE A 12 -13.40 5.79 -4.90
C PHE A 12 -13.99 4.59 -5.64
N GLU A 13 -14.38 4.75 -6.90
CA GLU A 13 -14.87 3.66 -7.75
C GLU A 13 -13.77 3.12 -8.67
N TYR A 14 -13.68 1.80 -8.79
CA TYR A 14 -12.73 1.14 -9.68
C TYR A 14 -13.30 -0.17 -10.24
N LYS A 15 -12.71 -0.67 -11.31
CA LYS A 15 -12.98 -1.97 -11.93
C LYS A 15 -11.83 -2.94 -11.66
N SER A 16 -12.14 -4.23 -11.63
CA SER A 16 -11.14 -5.28 -11.43
C SER A 16 -9.98 -5.14 -12.43
N GLY A 17 -8.76 -5.30 -11.94
CA GLY A 17 -7.53 -5.16 -12.74
C GLY A 17 -7.01 -3.73 -12.91
N GLN A 18 -7.73 -2.71 -12.44
CA GLN A 18 -7.17 -1.35 -12.35
C GLN A 18 -6.08 -1.24 -11.29
N TRP A 19 -5.30 -0.16 -11.37
CA TRP A 19 -4.13 0.09 -10.54
C TRP A 19 -4.17 1.51 -9.97
N VAL A 20 -3.42 1.71 -8.88
CA VAL A 20 -3.28 2.99 -8.19
C VAL A 20 -1.81 3.36 -8.08
N ARG A 21 -1.52 4.64 -7.86
CA ARG A 21 -0.19 5.10 -7.46
C ARG A 21 -0.20 5.34 -5.96
N ILE A 22 0.81 4.82 -5.26
CA ILE A 22 0.98 5.06 -3.84
C ILE A 22 2.33 5.74 -3.57
N ALA A 23 2.33 6.63 -2.58
CA ALA A 23 3.52 7.15 -1.96
C ALA A 23 3.57 6.69 -0.49
N CYS A 24 4.77 6.60 0.06
CA CYS A 24 4.98 6.26 1.46
C CYS A 24 5.71 7.42 2.13
N MET A 25 4.99 8.21 2.92
CA MET A 25 5.51 9.45 3.54
C MET A 25 6.83 9.24 4.31
N PRO A 26 7.01 8.17 5.13
CA PRO A 26 8.27 7.92 5.83
C PRO A 26 9.47 7.59 4.92
N LEU A 27 9.24 7.17 3.67
CA LEU A 27 10.31 6.84 2.72
C LEU A 27 10.64 8.04 1.83
N ASN A 28 9.63 8.54 1.12
CA ASN A 28 9.71 9.70 0.25
C ASN A 28 8.29 10.10 -0.19
N ALA A 29 7.82 11.28 0.25
CA ALA A 29 6.50 11.79 -0.07
C ALA A 29 6.29 12.10 -1.57
N ASN A 30 7.37 12.32 -2.31
CA ASN A 30 7.32 12.73 -3.72
C ASN A 30 7.52 11.56 -4.69
N GLU A 31 7.69 10.34 -4.19
CA GLU A 31 7.95 9.16 -5.01
C GLU A 31 6.71 8.24 -5.05
N TYR A 32 6.13 8.12 -6.25
CA TYR A 32 4.87 7.39 -6.46
C TYR A 32 5.06 6.18 -7.36
N HIS A 33 4.73 5.00 -6.82
CA HIS A 33 4.86 3.71 -7.52
C HIS A 33 3.49 3.11 -7.87
N PRO A 34 3.30 2.57 -9.09
CA PRO A 34 2.05 1.97 -9.51
C PRO A 34 1.90 0.53 -9.02
N PHE A 35 0.72 0.18 -8.50
CA PHE A 35 0.36 -1.20 -8.13
C PHE A 35 -1.09 -1.51 -8.47
N THR A 36 -1.32 -2.73 -8.98
CA THR A 36 -2.67 -3.26 -9.23
C THR A 36 -3.40 -3.48 -7.92
N LEU A 37 -4.67 -3.06 -7.87
CA LEU A 37 -5.57 -3.37 -6.77
C LEU A 37 -5.87 -4.88 -6.78
N SER A 38 -5.57 -5.55 -5.67
CA SER A 38 -5.90 -6.97 -5.48
C SER A 38 -7.26 -7.20 -4.83
N SER A 39 -7.85 -6.15 -4.25
CA SER A 39 -9.20 -6.14 -3.69
C SER A 39 -10.26 -6.13 -4.78
N ALA A 40 -11.47 -6.61 -4.45
CA ALA A 40 -12.61 -6.53 -5.35
C ALA A 40 -13.33 -5.16 -5.25
N PRO A 41 -13.91 -4.65 -6.35
CA PRO A 41 -14.59 -3.34 -6.37
C PRO A 41 -15.71 -3.11 -5.34
N HIS A 42 -16.27 -4.18 -4.77
CA HIS A 42 -17.33 -4.11 -3.76
C HIS A 42 -16.80 -4.15 -2.31
N GLU A 43 -15.49 -4.31 -2.09
CA GLU A 43 -14.90 -4.33 -0.76
C GLU A 43 -14.77 -2.91 -0.16
N GLU A 44 -14.86 -2.84 1.17
CA GLU A 44 -14.77 -1.59 1.94
C GLU A 44 -13.34 -1.04 2.04
N ASN A 45 -12.35 -1.93 1.98
CA ASN A 45 -10.93 -1.57 1.98
C ASN A 45 -10.30 -1.88 0.63
N LEU A 46 -9.19 -1.21 0.36
CA LEU A 46 -8.35 -1.49 -0.80
C LEU A 46 -7.16 -2.33 -0.37
N SER A 47 -6.79 -3.32 -1.17
CA SER A 47 -5.63 -4.16 -0.91
C SER A 47 -4.61 -4.14 -2.05
N LEU A 48 -3.33 -4.26 -1.69
CA LEU A 48 -2.20 -4.34 -2.60
C LEU A 48 -1.26 -5.48 -2.20
N HIS A 49 -0.73 -6.20 -3.19
CA HIS A 49 0.30 -7.22 -3.02
C HIS A 49 1.62 -6.77 -3.67
N ILE A 50 2.55 -6.28 -2.85
CA ILE A 50 3.79 -5.66 -3.33
C ILE A 50 4.97 -6.62 -3.18
N ARG A 51 5.64 -6.92 -4.29
CA ARG A 51 6.90 -7.70 -4.29
C ARG A 51 8.08 -6.78 -4.01
N ALA A 52 9.00 -7.20 -3.15
CA ALA A 52 10.23 -6.47 -2.85
C ALA A 52 11.28 -6.79 -3.94
N VAL A 53 11.27 -6.02 -5.03
CA VAL A 53 12.14 -6.23 -6.21
C VAL A 53 13.08 -5.07 -6.48
N GLY A 54 12.84 -3.90 -5.87
CA GLY A 54 13.67 -2.71 -6.00
C GLY A 54 13.81 -1.95 -4.68
N PRO A 55 14.68 -0.94 -4.62
CA PRO A 55 15.02 -0.22 -3.38
C PRO A 55 13.79 0.28 -2.61
N TRP A 56 12.87 0.96 -3.32
CA TRP A 56 11.65 1.49 -2.72
C TRP A 56 10.77 0.38 -2.12
N THR A 57 10.49 -0.68 -2.88
CA THR A 57 9.65 -1.81 -2.42
C THR A 57 10.29 -2.62 -1.28
N THR A 58 11.62 -2.73 -1.25
CA THR A 58 12.35 -3.41 -0.18
C THR A 58 12.34 -2.59 1.11
N ASN A 59 12.42 -1.26 0.99
CA ASN A 59 12.31 -0.36 2.14
C ASN A 59 10.88 -0.30 2.67
N LEU A 60 9.88 -0.29 1.79
CA LEU A 60 8.46 -0.41 2.16
C LEU A 60 8.22 -1.68 2.98
N ARG A 61 8.72 -2.83 2.51
CA ARG A 61 8.61 -4.10 3.23
C ARG A 61 9.25 -4.05 4.61
N ARG A 62 10.45 -3.47 4.72
CA ARG A 62 11.15 -3.34 6.01
C ARG A 62 10.38 -2.43 6.98
N MET A 63 9.81 -1.34 6.47
CA MET A 63 9.08 -0.38 7.29
C MET A 63 7.79 -0.97 7.89
N TYR A 64 7.02 -1.70 7.08
CA TYR A 64 5.79 -2.36 7.50
C TYR A 64 6.00 -3.80 7.97
N ASP A 65 7.21 -4.17 8.36
CA ASP A 65 7.46 -5.48 8.97
C ASP A 65 6.82 -5.50 10.38
N PRO A 66 6.00 -6.50 10.72
CA PRO A 66 5.36 -6.57 12.04
C PRO A 66 6.34 -6.51 13.22
N ASN A 67 7.59 -6.97 13.05
CA ASN A 67 8.60 -6.89 14.09
C ASN A 67 9.13 -5.46 14.30
N ASN A 68 9.04 -4.62 13.27
CA ASN A 68 9.43 -3.20 13.32
C ASN A 68 8.27 -2.27 13.72
N LEU A 69 7.02 -2.72 13.52
CA LEU A 69 5.81 -1.92 13.78
C LEU A 69 5.45 -1.77 15.28
N GLN A 70 6.16 -2.42 16.20
CA GLN A 70 5.88 -2.34 17.66
C GLN A 70 6.13 -0.95 18.30
N ARG A 71 6.43 0.12 17.53
CA ARG A 71 6.79 1.43 18.12
C ARG A 71 6.03 2.65 17.64
N HIS A 72 5.21 2.57 16.60
CA HIS A 72 4.43 3.73 16.15
C HIS A 72 2.99 3.34 15.83
N ALA A 73 2.04 4.07 16.44
CA ALA A 73 0.64 4.01 16.05
C ALA A 73 0.52 4.24 14.55
N TYR A 74 -0.41 3.51 13.90
CA TYR A 74 -0.71 3.69 12.49
C TYR A 74 -0.80 5.19 12.14
N PRO A 75 -0.13 5.67 11.08
CA PRO A 75 -0.30 7.05 10.65
C PRO A 75 -1.80 7.28 10.41
N LYS A 76 -2.37 8.21 11.17
CA LYS A 76 -3.77 8.64 11.05
C LYS A 76 -3.99 9.39 9.74
#